data_AF-A0A963AC58-F1
#
_entry.id   AF-A0A963AC58-F1
#
_cell.length_a   1.000
_cell.length_b   1.000
_cell.length_c   1.000
_cell.angle_alpha   90.00
_cell.angle_beta   90.00
_cell.angle_gamma   90.00
#
_symmetry.space_group_name_H-M   'P 1'
#
loop_
_entity.id
_entity.type
_entity.pdbx_description
1 polymer ?
#
loop_
_entity_poly.entity_id
_entity_poly.type
_entity_poly.pdbx_seq_one_letter_code
_entity_poly.pdbx_strand_id
1 'polypeptide(L)'
;MKRVLTGSRGYSRLEIAFFVVLFALVGTLAVTKYLDISRDAKLAMEPGLIEGVRKGISEFAEEAKHRGDLTPYPPVLDHATLGDSGQRNLFFDRVLDKGVAVAGWTKTGTNEYRTPSGDIIVYNPNSGEFAPAGSHATPGNGESQSTQAAGD
;
A
#
# COMPACT_ATOMS: atom_id res chain seq x y z
N MET A 1 -68.74 -4.03 12.49
CA MET A 1 -67.32 -4.15 12.11
C MET A 1 -67.13 -3.63 10.69
N LYS A 2 -66.49 -2.46 10.51
CA LYS A 2 -66.15 -1.92 9.18
C LYS A 2 -64.84 -2.55 8.71
N ARG A 3 -64.85 -3.31 7.62
CA ARG A 3 -63.63 -3.75 6.93
C ARG A 3 -63.14 -2.62 6.03
N VAL A 4 -61.97 -2.09 6.35
CA VAL A 4 -61.24 -1.16 5.47
C VAL A 4 -60.61 -2.00 4.36
N LEU A 5 -61.12 -1.85 3.14
CA LEU A 5 -60.52 -2.44 1.94
C LEU A 5 -59.34 -1.55 1.53
N THR A 6 -58.12 -1.94 1.91
CA THR A 6 -56.89 -1.37 1.36
C THR A 6 -56.72 -1.89 -0.07
N GLY A 7 -57.16 -1.09 -1.05
CA GLY A 7 -56.93 -1.38 -2.46
C GLY A 7 -55.44 -1.30 -2.79
N SER A 8 -54.81 -2.44 -3.06
CA SER A 8 -53.46 -2.50 -3.61
C SER A 8 -53.50 -2.05 -5.07
N ARG A 9 -53.23 -0.77 -5.33
CA ARG A 9 -52.96 -0.29 -6.69
C ARG A 9 -51.60 -0.87 -7.13
N GLY A 10 -51.64 -1.85 -8.02
CA GLY A 10 -50.44 -2.37 -8.65
C GLY A 10 -49.76 -1.28 -9.49
N TYR A 11 -48.44 -1.22 -9.42
CA TYR A 11 -47.63 -0.29 -10.22
C TYR A 11 -47.91 -0.44 -11.72
N SER A 12 -48.01 0.69 -12.42
CA SER A 12 -48.17 0.69 -13.88
C SER A 12 -46.92 0.13 -14.56
N ARG A 13 -47.09 -0.65 -15.64
CA ARG A 13 -45.96 -1.18 -16.42
C ARG A 13 -45.02 -0.08 -16.90
N LEU A 14 -45.57 1.10 -17.23
CA LEU A 14 -44.80 2.27 -17.63
C LEU A 14 -43.95 2.83 -16.49
N GLU A 15 -44.47 2.78 -15.26
CA GLU A 15 -43.76 3.28 -14.08
C GLU A 15 -42.56 2.40 -13.75
N ILE A 16 -42.72 1.08 -13.82
CA ILE A 16 -41.60 0.13 -13.67
C ILE A 16 -40.55 0.37 -14.76
N ALA A 17 -40.96 0.54 -16.02
CA ALA A 17 -40.03 0.82 -17.11
C ALA A 17 -39.22 2.10 -16.88
N PHE A 18 -39.87 3.16 -16.40
CA PHE A 18 -39.19 4.41 -16.04
C PHE A 18 -38.17 4.23 -14.92
N PHE A 19 -38.52 3.50 -13.85
CA PHE A 19 -37.59 3.23 -12.75
C PHE A 19 -36.37 2.43 -13.21
N VAL A 20 -36.55 1.40 -14.04
CA VAL A 20 -35.43 0.59 -14.55
C VAL A 20 -34.46 1.45 -15.35
N VAL A 21 -34.97 2.33 -16.22
CA VAL A 21 -34.11 3.26 -16.99
C VAL A 21 -33.38 4.23 -16.07
N LEU A 22 -34.07 4.79 -15.07
CA LEU A 22 -33.46 5.69 -14.10
C LEU A 22 -32.35 4.99 -13.30
N PHE A 23 -32.58 3.77 -12.83
CA PHE A 23 -31.58 2.98 -12.11
C PHE A 23 -30.38 2.63 -12.97
N ALA A 24 -30.58 2.29 -14.25
CA ALA A 24 -29.48 2.01 -15.16
C ALA A 24 -28.58 3.24 -15.35
N LEU A 25 -29.17 4.42 -15.49
CA LEU A 25 -28.44 5.67 -15.70
C LEU A 25 -27.66 6.09 -14.45
N VAL A 26 -28.32 6.08 -13.28
CA VAL A 26 -27.67 6.40 -11.99
C VAL A 26 -26.61 5.35 -11.65
N GLY A 27 -26.89 4.07 -11.87
CA GLY A 27 -25.95 2.98 -11.61
C GLY A 27 -24.67 3.13 -12.41
N THR A 28 -24.76 3.50 -13.69
CA THR A 28 -23.58 3.70 -14.55
C THR A 28 -22.68 4.82 -14.02
N LEU A 29 -23.27 5.94 -13.58
CA LEU A 29 -22.52 7.08 -13.01
C LEU A 29 -21.92 6.77 -11.63
N ALA A 30 -22.59 5.95 -10.82
CA ALA A 30 -22.10 5.56 -9.50
C ALA A 30 -20.88 4.63 -9.60
N VAL A 31 -20.86 3.72 -10.58
CA VAL A 31 -19.77 2.76 -10.78
C VAL A 31 -18.45 3.46 -11.08
N THR A 32 -18.43 4.46 -11.97
CA THR A 32 -17.18 5.15 -12.34
C THR A 32 -16.58 5.88 -11.14
N LYS A 33 -17.39 6.64 -10.39
CA LYS A 33 -16.92 7.33 -9.17
C LYS A 33 -16.41 6.36 -8.10
N TYR A 34 -17.04 5.19 -7.97
CA TYR A 34 -16.61 4.20 -6.99
C TYR A 34 -15.21 3.64 -7.30
N LEU A 35 -14.88 3.45 -8.58
CA LEU A 35 -13.56 2.97 -9.00
C LEU A 35 -12.46 3.99 -8.69
N ASP A 36 -12.71 5.28 -8.92
CA ASP A 36 -11.74 6.35 -8.64
C ASP A 36 -11.42 6.44 -7.13
N ILE A 37 -12.45 6.44 -6.28
CA ILE A 37 -12.29 6.48 -4.82
C ILE A 37 -11.48 5.27 -4.32
N SER A 38 -11.72 4.10 -4.91
CA SER A 38 -11.01 2.87 -4.53
C SER A 38 -9.51 2.95 -4.87
N ARG A 39 -9.15 3.64 -5.96
CA ARG A 39 -7.75 3.87 -6.33
C ARG A 39 -7.09 4.89 -5.40
N ASP A 40 -7.77 6.00 -5.13
CA ASP A 40 -7.25 7.05 -4.24
C ASP A 40 -7.06 6.56 -2.82
N ALA A 41 -7.99 5.74 -2.32
CA ALA A 41 -7.86 5.10 -1.01
C ALA A 41 -6.62 4.21 -0.92
N LYS A 42 -6.29 3.45 -1.98
CA LYS A 42 -5.08 2.62 -2.00
C LYS A 42 -3.81 3.46 -1.95
N LEU A 43 -3.77 4.55 -2.71
CA LEU A 43 -2.64 5.46 -2.72
C LEU A 43 -2.50 6.21 -1.38
N ALA A 44 -3.61 6.55 -0.73
CA ALA A 44 -3.60 7.22 0.57
C ALA A 44 -3.14 6.31 1.72
N MET A 45 -3.32 4.99 1.62
CA MET A 45 -2.85 4.03 2.64
C MET A 45 -1.34 3.75 2.56
N GLU A 46 -0.71 3.99 1.42
CA GLU A 46 0.68 3.65 1.17
C GLU A 46 1.66 4.33 2.15
N PRO A 47 1.60 5.66 2.39
CA PRO A 47 2.49 6.31 3.36
C PRO A 47 2.33 5.76 4.78
N GLY A 48 1.10 5.47 5.19
CA GLY A 48 0.81 4.91 6.52
C GLY A 48 1.40 3.52 6.70
N LEU A 49 1.38 2.69 5.66
CA LEU A 49 2.01 1.38 5.68
C LEU A 49 3.54 1.48 5.69
N ILE A 50 4.14 2.34 4.86
CA ILE A 50 5.59 2.55 4.83
C ILE A 50 6.09 2.97 6.22
N GLU A 51 5.41 3.93 6.85
CA GLU A 51 5.77 4.39 8.19
C GLU A 51 5.54 3.30 9.25
N GLY A 52 4.47 2.51 9.12
CA GLY A 52 4.23 1.35 9.96
C GLY A 52 5.37 0.33 9.90
N VAL A 53 5.87 0.02 8.69
CA VAL A 53 7.02 -0.88 8.49
C VAL A 53 8.28 -0.29 9.12
N ARG A 54 8.57 1.00 8.92
CA ARG A 54 9.71 1.68 9.54
C ARG A 54 9.67 1.62 11.07
N LYS A 55 8.51 1.88 11.65
CA LYS A 55 8.29 1.77 13.10
C LYS A 55 8.53 0.33 13.58
N GLY A 56 7.98 -0.66 12.89
CA GLY A 56 8.18 -2.08 13.21
C GLY A 56 9.67 -2.50 13.14
N ILE A 57 10.43 -2.00 12.17
CA ILE A 57 11.88 -2.23 12.08
C ILE A 57 12.61 -1.60 13.28
N SER A 58 12.23 -0.38 13.68
CA SER A 58 12.80 0.29 14.84
C SER A 58 12.51 -0.46 16.14
N GLU A 59 11.26 -0.90 16.33
CA GLU A 59 10.85 -1.67 17.50
C GLU A 59 11.60 -3.02 17.57
N PHE A 60 11.75 -3.70 16.44
CA PHE A 60 12.56 -4.93 16.35
C PHE A 60 14.01 -4.68 16.80
N ALA A 61 14.61 -3.55 16.40
CA ALA A 61 15.97 -3.20 16.75
C ALA A 61 16.16 -2.85 18.22
N GLU A 62 15.19 -2.15 18.81
CA GLU A 62 15.17 -1.90 20.25
C GLU A 62 15.08 -3.23 21.03
N GLU A 63 14.21 -4.14 20.61
CA GLU A 63 14.06 -5.45 21.24
C GLU A 63 15.33 -6.30 21.13
N ALA A 64 15.93 -6.35 19.93
CA ALA A 64 17.19 -7.05 19.68
C ALA A 64 18.32 -6.52 20.59
N LYS A 65 18.39 -5.20 20.76
CA LYS A 65 19.33 -4.55 21.68
C LYS A 65 19.09 -4.97 23.14
N HIS A 66 17.82 -5.06 23.57
CA HIS A 66 17.48 -5.54 24.90
C HIS A 66 17.86 -7.00 25.14
N ARG A 67 17.82 -7.84 24.09
CA ARG A 67 18.28 -9.25 24.15
C ARG A 67 19.80 -9.41 24.09
N GLY A 68 20.54 -8.37 23.68
CA GLY A 68 21.98 -8.43 23.48
C GLY A 68 22.38 -9.03 22.12
N ASP A 69 21.48 -9.00 21.15
CA ASP A 69 21.75 -9.48 19.79
C ASP A 69 22.77 -8.55 19.08
N LEU A 70 23.75 -9.14 18.39
CA LEU A 70 24.76 -8.38 17.63
C LEU A 70 24.20 -7.76 16.33
N THR A 71 23.10 -8.31 15.83
CA THR A 71 22.43 -7.87 14.61
C THR A 71 21.09 -7.22 14.99
N PRO A 72 21.03 -5.89 15.11
CA PRO A 72 19.82 -5.22 15.58
C PRO A 72 18.67 -5.33 14.58
N TYR A 73 18.93 -5.56 13.30
CA TYR A 73 17.91 -5.60 12.27
C TYR A 73 17.75 -7.00 11.68
N PRO A 74 16.54 -7.38 11.24
CA PRO A 74 16.33 -8.67 10.60
C PRO A 74 16.99 -8.72 9.21
N PRO A 75 17.48 -9.88 8.74
CA PRO A 75 18.10 -9.99 7.42
C PRO A 75 17.11 -9.79 6.25
N VAL A 76 15.83 -10.07 6.49
CA VAL A 76 14.69 -9.88 5.58
C VAL A 76 13.47 -9.44 6.39
N LEU A 77 12.55 -8.68 5.78
CA LEU A 77 11.35 -8.21 6.47
C LEU A 77 10.21 -9.23 6.48
N ASP A 78 10.28 -10.25 5.63
CA ASP A 78 9.26 -11.29 5.56
C ASP A 78 9.73 -12.61 4.95
N HIS A 79 8.85 -13.61 5.03
CA HIS A 79 8.97 -14.90 4.35
C HIS A 79 8.27 -14.93 2.99
N ALA A 80 7.83 -13.78 2.46
CA ALA A 80 7.08 -13.72 1.23
C ALA A 80 7.92 -14.16 0.03
N THR A 81 7.29 -14.91 -0.86
CA THR A 81 7.85 -15.23 -2.19
C THR A 81 7.72 -14.02 -3.12
N LEU A 82 8.56 -13.98 -4.17
CA LEU A 82 8.44 -12.97 -5.23
C LEU A 82 7.05 -13.00 -5.86
N GLY A 83 6.55 -11.82 -6.22
CA GLY A 83 5.19 -11.64 -6.76
C GLY A 83 4.29 -10.82 -5.85
N ASP A 84 2.99 -10.89 -6.08
CA ASP A 84 2.02 -10.01 -5.44
C ASP A 84 1.76 -10.39 -3.98
N SER A 85 1.48 -9.38 -3.16
CA SER A 85 1.02 -9.61 -1.79
C SER A 85 -0.41 -10.16 -1.79
N GLY A 86 -0.72 -11.00 -0.81
CA GLY A 86 -2.06 -11.55 -0.64
C GLY A 86 -2.17 -12.42 0.60
N GLN A 87 -3.35 -12.98 0.86
CA GLN A 87 -3.59 -13.78 2.08
C GLN A 87 -2.64 -14.99 2.22
N ARG A 88 -2.09 -15.48 1.12
CA ARG A 88 -1.12 -16.59 1.08
C ARG A 88 0.35 -16.12 0.98
N ASN A 89 0.57 -14.83 0.76
CA ASN A 89 1.88 -14.22 0.55
C ASN A 89 1.91 -12.90 1.32
N LEU A 90 1.98 -13.01 2.66
CA LEU A 90 1.95 -11.86 3.56
C LEU A 90 3.30 -11.16 3.54
N PHE A 91 3.29 -9.84 3.37
CA PHE A 91 4.51 -9.02 3.43
C PHE A 91 4.73 -8.52 4.85
N PHE A 92 5.99 -8.22 5.17
CA PHE A 92 6.43 -7.63 6.43
C PHE A 92 6.05 -8.39 7.72
N ASP A 93 5.86 -9.72 7.65
CA ASP A 93 5.42 -10.56 8.78
C ASP A 93 6.45 -10.69 9.92
N ARG A 94 7.69 -10.23 9.73
CA ARG A 94 8.72 -10.21 10.78
C ARG A 94 8.75 -8.93 11.60
N VAL A 95 8.18 -7.84 11.08
CA VAL A 95 8.20 -6.52 11.72
C VAL A 95 6.81 -5.98 12.01
N LEU A 96 5.77 -6.58 11.45
CA LEU A 96 4.37 -6.31 11.74
C LEU A 96 3.69 -7.59 12.23
N ASP A 97 2.99 -7.50 13.37
CA ASP A 97 2.36 -8.64 14.07
C ASP A 97 1.50 -9.54 13.16
N LYS A 98 0.81 -8.96 12.16
CA LYS A 98 -0.09 -9.71 11.26
C LYS A 98 0.40 -9.79 9.82
N GLY A 99 1.56 -9.20 9.51
CA GLY A 99 1.96 -8.91 8.14
C GLY A 99 0.88 -8.13 7.38
N VAL A 100 1.05 -8.05 6.06
CA VAL A 100 0.22 -7.21 5.19
C VAL A 100 -0.16 -7.96 3.91
N ALA A 101 -1.45 -7.95 3.59
CA ALA A 101 -2.04 -8.56 2.40
C ALA A 101 -2.76 -7.49 1.54
N VAL A 102 -2.07 -6.40 1.22
CA VAL A 102 -2.65 -5.26 0.52
C VAL A 102 -2.38 -5.34 -0.98
N ALA A 103 -3.44 -5.51 -1.76
CA ALA A 103 -3.36 -5.58 -3.22
C ALA A 103 -2.64 -4.35 -3.81
N GLY A 104 -1.76 -4.58 -4.78
CA GLY A 104 -0.93 -3.56 -5.43
C GLY A 104 0.50 -3.51 -4.93
N TRP A 105 0.81 -4.14 -3.79
CA TRP A 105 2.18 -4.41 -3.39
C TRP A 105 2.73 -5.67 -4.07
N THR A 106 3.95 -5.58 -4.60
CA THR A 106 4.63 -6.70 -5.27
C THR A 106 6.08 -6.78 -4.80
N LYS A 107 6.55 -7.96 -4.40
CA LYS A 107 7.94 -8.19 -4.03
C LYS A 107 8.74 -8.51 -5.29
N THR A 108 9.69 -7.64 -5.64
CA THR A 108 10.51 -7.72 -6.86
C THR A 108 11.89 -8.32 -6.61
N GLY A 109 12.36 -8.32 -5.36
CA GLY A 109 13.60 -8.93 -4.92
C GLY A 109 13.53 -9.35 -3.45
N THR A 110 14.62 -9.89 -2.91
CA THR A 110 14.66 -10.36 -1.50
C THR A 110 14.27 -9.26 -0.51
N ASN A 111 14.75 -8.05 -0.75
CA ASN A 111 14.55 -6.86 0.09
C ASN A 111 14.00 -5.67 -0.74
N GLU A 112 13.32 -5.97 -1.84
CA GLU A 112 12.83 -4.96 -2.78
C GLU A 112 11.33 -5.15 -3.02
N TYR A 113 10.59 -4.06 -2.86
CA TYR A 113 9.13 -4.02 -2.89
C TYR A 113 8.66 -2.89 -3.80
N ARG A 114 7.77 -3.21 -4.73
CA ARG A 114 7.00 -2.25 -5.51
C ARG A 114 5.73 -1.90 -4.76
N THR A 115 5.47 -0.61 -4.60
CA THR A 115 4.27 -0.09 -3.95
C THR A 115 3.10 0.02 -4.95
N PRO A 116 1.86 0.26 -4.47
CA PRO A 116 0.71 0.50 -5.34
C PRO A 116 0.84 1.73 -6.25
N SER A 117 1.59 2.76 -5.85
CA SER A 117 1.93 3.90 -6.71
C SER A 117 2.87 3.52 -7.86
N GLY A 118 3.60 2.40 -7.71
CA GLY A 118 4.61 1.91 -8.64
C GLY A 118 6.05 2.19 -8.21
N ASP A 119 6.25 2.91 -7.12
CA ASP A 119 7.57 3.21 -6.55
C ASP A 119 8.26 1.94 -6.05
N ILE A 120 9.59 1.93 -6.07
CA ILE A 120 10.40 0.83 -5.53
C ILE A 120 11.00 1.25 -4.19
N ILE A 121 10.71 0.49 -3.15
CA ILE A 121 11.27 0.64 -1.81
C ILE A 121 12.23 -0.53 -1.55
N VAL A 122 13.40 -0.19 -1.03
CA VAL A 122 14.47 -1.14 -0.71
C VAL A 122 14.71 -1.13 0.79
N TYR A 123 14.77 -2.33 1.35
CA TYR A 123 15.18 -2.57 2.73
C TYR A 123 16.70 -2.85 2.80
N ASN A 124 17.40 -2.14 3.67
CA ASN A 124 18.81 -2.40 3.96
C ASN A 124 18.95 -3.06 5.34
N PRO A 125 19.29 -4.36 5.42
CA PRO A 125 19.42 -5.07 6.69
C PRO A 125 20.60 -4.61 7.55
N ASN A 126 21.57 -3.88 6.98
CA ASN A 126 22.72 -3.38 7.74
C ASN A 126 22.38 -2.09 8.52
N SER A 127 21.51 -1.24 7.96
CA SER A 127 21.11 0.04 8.56
C SER A 127 19.69 0.05 9.12
N GLY A 128 18.87 -0.95 8.79
CA GLY A 128 17.44 -0.94 9.08
C GLY A 128 16.64 0.02 8.19
N GLU A 129 17.26 0.65 7.18
CA GLU A 129 16.59 1.64 6.34
C GLU A 129 15.55 0.99 5.42
N PHE A 130 14.36 1.56 5.39
CA PHE A 130 13.28 1.20 4.46
C PHE A 130 12.83 2.44 3.69
N ALA A 131 13.40 2.61 2.50
CA ALA A 131 13.31 3.85 1.74
C ALA A 131 13.38 3.61 0.22
N PRO A 132 12.97 4.61 -0.60
CA PRO A 132 12.99 4.45 -2.06
C PRO A 132 14.36 4.01 -2.59
N ALA A 133 14.40 3.19 -3.65
CA ALA A 133 15.64 2.62 -4.17
C ALA A 133 16.75 3.65 -4.45
N GLY A 134 16.38 4.89 -4.82
CA GLY A 134 17.32 5.99 -5.08
C GLY A 134 17.78 6.80 -3.86
N SER A 135 17.23 6.57 -2.66
CA SER A 135 17.63 7.30 -1.44
C SER A 135 18.79 6.65 -0.71
N HIS A 136 19.19 5.43 -1.09
CA HIS A 136 20.40 4.75 -0.62
C HIS A 136 21.62 5.43 -1.25
N ALA A 137 21.88 6.68 -0.90
CA ALA A 137 23.13 7.33 -1.23
C ALA A 137 24.23 6.52 -0.54
N THR A 138 25.05 5.83 -1.34
CA THR A 138 26.35 5.36 -0.86
C THR A 138 27.05 6.58 -0.26
N PRO A 139 27.60 6.53 0.97
CA PRO A 139 28.43 7.60 1.48
C PRO A 139 29.68 7.69 0.59
N GLY A 140 29.56 8.47 -0.48
CA GLY A 140 30.58 8.68 -1.49
C GLY A 140 31.52 9.77 -1.02
N ASN A 141 32.69 9.35 -0.55
CA ASN A 141 33.92 10.12 -0.66
C ASN A 141 34.04 10.67 -2.09
N GLY A 142 34.03 11.99 -2.25
CA GLY A 142 34.08 12.60 -3.57
C GLY A 142 34.05 14.12 -3.51
N GLU A 143 35.08 14.72 -2.91
CA GLU A 143 35.52 16.06 -3.31
C GLU A 143 35.57 16.13 -4.84
N SER A 144 34.66 16.89 -5.43
CA SER A 144 34.91 17.46 -6.75
C SER A 144 35.31 18.90 -6.53
N GLN A 145 36.61 19.10 -6.26
CA GLN A 145 37.23 20.40 -6.42
C GLN A 145 36.99 20.84 -7.87
N SER A 146 36.15 21.85 -8.06
CA SER A 146 36.05 22.57 -9.32
C SER A 146 37.36 23.33 -9.54
N THR A 147 38.29 22.73 -10.27
CA THR A 147 39.44 23.44 -10.84
C THR A 147 38.90 24.48 -11.83
N GLN A 148 38.77 25.71 -11.35
CA GLN A 148 38.45 26.87 -12.16
C GLN A 148 39.70 27.21 -12.98
N ALA A 149 39.71 26.77 -14.23
CA ALA A 149 40.72 27.16 -15.20
C ALA A 149 40.57 28.66 -15.48
N ALA A 150 41.63 29.41 -15.16
CA ALA A 150 41.85 30.75 -15.68
C ALA A 150 41.99 30.67 -17.21
N GLY A 151 41.17 31.44 -17.91
CA GLY A 151 41.31 31.74 -19.33
C GLY A 151 41.51 33.24 -19.48
N ASP A 152 42.50 33.57 -20.31
CA ASP A 152 43.11 34.88 -20.59
C ASP A 152 42.16 36.04 -20.90
#